data_AF-A0A8J6JXK7-F1
#
_entry.id   AF-A0A8J6JXK7-F1
#
_cell.length_a   1.000
_cell.length_b   1.000
_cell.length_c   1.000
_cell.angle_alpha   90.00
_cell.angle_beta   90.00
_cell.angle_gamma   90.00
#
_symmetry.space_group_name_H-M   'P 1'
#
loop_
_entity.id
_entity.type
_entity.pdbx_description
1 polymer ?
#
loop_
_entity_poly.entity_id
_entity_poly.type
_entity_poly.pdbx_seq_one_letter_code
_entity_poly.pdbx_strand_id
1 'polypeptide(L)'
;MTARAASPRLAVGLYRVSTAEQGQSGLGLEAQQAGVRAFVAAQGWVMVAEHSDVASGKDDRRPGFQSALAACRRLRATLIATRLDRITRRAHTLSQLLEDGVSLRAADMPGANDLMLRIYAAMAQNERS
;
A
#
# COMPACT_ATOMS: atom_id res chain seq x y z
N MET A 1 0.04 32.87 -20.09
CA MET A 1 -0.02 32.27 -18.75
C MET A 1 0.11 30.76 -18.89
N THR A 2 1.30 30.22 -18.72
CA THR A 2 1.55 28.77 -18.79
C THR A 2 1.04 28.15 -17.51
N ALA A 3 0.00 27.31 -17.59
CA ALA A 3 -0.46 26.53 -16.45
C ALA A 3 0.71 25.67 -15.95
N ARG A 4 1.10 25.84 -14.69
CA ARG A 4 2.10 24.98 -14.04
C ARG A 4 1.48 23.59 -13.99
N ALA A 5 1.88 22.71 -14.90
CA ALA A 5 1.45 21.31 -14.88
C ALA A 5 1.73 20.77 -13.47
N ALA A 6 0.68 20.36 -12.75
CA ALA A 6 0.84 19.77 -11.44
C ALA A 6 1.75 18.55 -11.60
N SER A 7 2.86 18.51 -10.86
CA SER A 7 3.76 17.36 -10.91
C SER A 7 2.98 16.10 -10.53
N PRO A 8 3.10 15.01 -11.30
CA PRO A 8 2.33 13.81 -11.01
C PRO A 8 2.75 13.26 -9.65
N ARG A 9 1.78 12.75 -8.88
CA ARG A 9 2.08 12.09 -7.61
C ARG A 9 2.83 10.78 -7.89
N LEU A 10 3.78 10.46 -7.03
CA LEU A 10 4.53 9.21 -7.10
C LEU A 10 3.84 8.14 -6.26
N ALA A 11 3.86 6.90 -6.74
CA ALA A 11 3.25 5.74 -6.11
C ALA A 11 4.25 4.60 -5.97
N VAL A 12 4.19 3.89 -4.84
CA VAL A 12 4.94 2.65 -4.58
C VAL A 12 3.96 1.53 -4.34
N GLY A 13 4.02 0.46 -5.13
CA GLY A 13 3.17 -0.71 -5.01
C GLY A 13 3.68 -1.69 -3.94
N LEU A 14 2.77 -2.23 -3.14
CA LEU A 14 3.04 -3.28 -2.16
C LEU A 14 2.11 -4.48 -2.35
N TYR A 15 2.73 -5.67 -2.44
CA TYR A 15 2.04 -6.93 -2.69
C TYR A 15 2.41 -7.97 -1.63
N ARG A 16 1.55 -8.97 -1.46
CA ARG A 16 1.84 -10.11 -0.59
C ARG A 16 1.30 -11.39 -1.23
N VAL A 17 2.11 -12.44 -1.22
CA VAL A 17 1.77 -13.77 -1.73
C VAL A 17 2.17 -14.84 -0.73
N SER A 18 1.45 -15.94 -0.67
CA SER A 18 1.86 -17.12 0.10
C SER A 18 2.88 -17.96 -0.67
N THR A 19 3.64 -18.79 0.05
CA THR A 19 4.53 -19.78 -0.57
C THR A 19 3.78 -20.75 -1.50
N ALA A 20 2.49 -21.01 -1.24
CA ALA A 20 1.64 -21.82 -2.11
C ALA A 20 1.30 -21.08 -3.43
N GLU A 21 0.99 -19.78 -3.35
CA GLU A 21 0.70 -18.94 -4.51
C GLU A 21 1.94 -18.68 -5.40
N GLN A 22 3.15 -18.84 -4.87
CA GLN A 22 4.37 -18.83 -5.70
C GLN A 22 4.50 -20.08 -6.58
N GLY A 23 4.00 -21.24 -6.12
CA GLY A 23 4.08 -22.51 -6.86
C GLY A 23 2.92 -22.75 -7.82
N GLN A 24 1.75 -22.15 -7.55
CA GLN A 24 0.57 -22.20 -8.42
C GLN A 24 0.39 -20.89 -9.18
N SER A 25 0.84 -20.93 -10.43
CA SER A 25 0.46 -20.05 -11.55
C SER A 25 0.86 -18.57 -11.50
N GLY A 26 1.25 -17.97 -10.36
CA GLY A 26 1.61 -16.54 -10.29
C GLY A 26 0.44 -15.56 -10.50
N LEU A 27 -0.74 -16.06 -10.90
CA LEU A 27 -1.95 -15.29 -11.23
C LEU A 27 -2.43 -14.39 -10.10
N GLY A 28 -2.24 -14.81 -8.84
CA GLY A 28 -2.61 -14.02 -7.67
C GLY A 28 -1.74 -12.76 -7.49
N LEU A 29 -0.46 -12.81 -7.87
CA LEU A 29 0.42 -11.64 -7.82
C LEU A 29 0.18 -10.71 -9.00
N GLU A 30 0.06 -11.28 -10.20
CA GLU A 30 -0.18 -10.52 -11.42
C GLU A 30 -1.50 -9.75 -11.37
N ALA A 31 -2.58 -10.38 -10.88
CA ALA A 31 -3.85 -9.71 -10.67
C ALA A 31 -3.73 -8.54 -9.67
N GLN A 32 -2.95 -8.71 -8.60
CA GLN A 32 -2.70 -7.64 -7.64
C GLN A 32 -1.91 -6.48 -8.26
N GLN A 33 -0.85 -6.79 -9.00
CA GLN A 33 -0.04 -5.79 -9.71
C GLN A 33 -0.87 -5.04 -10.75
N ALA A 34 -1.64 -5.76 -11.57
CA ALA A 34 -2.52 -5.17 -12.57
C ALA A 34 -3.54 -4.23 -11.95
N GLY A 35 -4.22 -4.64 -10.86
CA GLY A 35 -5.18 -3.79 -10.15
C GLY A 35 -4.56 -2.52 -9.58
N VAL A 36 -3.38 -2.62 -8.96
CA VAL A 36 -2.66 -1.46 -8.42
C VAL A 36 -2.17 -0.53 -9.54
N ARG A 37 -1.62 -1.07 -10.62
CA ARG A 37 -1.17 -0.28 -11.79
C ARG A 37 -2.34 0.44 -12.46
N ALA A 38 -3.47 -0.23 -12.63
CA ALA A 38 -4.69 0.37 -13.17
C ALA A 38 -5.21 1.50 -12.29
N PHE A 39 -5.20 1.32 -10.96
CA PHE A 39 -5.56 2.38 -10.01
C PHE A 39 -4.61 3.59 -10.13
N VAL A 40 -3.30 3.36 -10.13
CA VAL A 40 -2.29 4.44 -10.24
C VAL A 40 -2.44 5.20 -11.56
N ALA A 41 -2.65 4.50 -12.67
CA ALA A 41 -2.91 5.11 -13.98
C ALA A 41 -4.19 5.93 -14.00
N ALA A 42 -5.29 5.43 -13.43
CA ALA A 42 -6.57 6.14 -13.35
C ALA A 42 -6.48 7.43 -12.52
N GLN A 43 -5.55 7.51 -11.56
CA GLN A 43 -5.29 8.73 -10.78
C GLN A 43 -4.31 9.70 -11.47
N GLY A 44 -3.72 9.33 -12.61
CA GLY A 44 -2.66 10.11 -13.27
C GLY A 44 -1.35 10.14 -12.48
N TRP A 45 -1.09 9.11 -11.67
CA TRP A 45 0.11 8.99 -10.84
C TRP A 45 1.20 8.18 -11.55
N VAL A 46 2.43 8.28 -11.07
CA VAL A 46 3.59 7.55 -11.61
C VAL A 46 4.00 6.46 -10.64
N MET A 47 3.96 5.20 -11.10
CA MET A 47 4.54 4.07 -10.35
C MET A 47 6.07 4.17 -10.38
N VAL A 48 6.70 4.30 -9.21
CA VAL A 48 8.17 4.45 -9.10
C VAL A 48 8.87 3.22 -8.53
N ALA A 49 8.16 2.37 -7.80
CA ALA A 49 8.68 1.12 -7.28
C ALA A 49 7.55 0.14 -6.96
N GLU A 50 7.85 -1.15 -7.00
CA GLU A 50 6.94 -2.24 -6.70
C GLU A 50 7.67 -3.24 -5.81
N HIS A 51 7.06 -3.62 -4.69
CA HIS A 51 7.65 -4.52 -3.70
C HIS A 51 6.66 -5.61 -3.32
N SER A 52 7.16 -6.84 -3.09
CA SER A 52 6.36 -7.97 -2.66
C SER A 52 6.95 -8.65 -1.42
N ASP A 53 6.07 -9.17 -0.57
CA ASP A 53 6.42 -10.03 0.56
C ASP A 53 5.88 -11.45 0.34
N VAL A 54 6.63 -12.45 0.80
CA VAL A 54 6.19 -13.84 0.81
C VAL A 54 5.75 -14.22 2.23
N ALA A 55 4.47 -14.56 2.39
CA ALA A 55 3.93 -15.12 3.61
C ALA A 55 4.28 -16.61 3.69
N SER A 56 5.36 -16.93 4.41
CA SER A 56 5.70 -18.31 4.77
C SER A 56 5.10 -18.64 6.13
N GLY A 57 4.48 -19.81 6.29
CA GLY A 57 3.80 -20.21 7.54
C GLY A 57 4.67 -20.23 8.80
N LYS A 58 6.01 -20.17 8.64
CA LYS A 58 6.97 -20.07 9.75
C LYS A 58 7.56 -18.66 9.95
N ASP A 59 7.33 -17.74 9.03
CA ASP A 59 8.07 -16.50 8.97
C ASP A 59 7.26 -15.36 8.33
N ASP A 60 6.89 -14.38 9.16
CA ASP A 60 6.19 -13.16 8.74
C ASP A 60 7.17 -11.99 8.53
N ARG A 61 8.43 -12.28 8.16
CA ARG A 61 9.37 -11.23 7.73
C ARG A 61 8.78 -10.49 6.52
N ARG A 62 8.77 -9.15 6.62
CA ARG A 62 8.23 -8.25 5.60
C ARG A 62 9.29 -7.30 5.00
N PRO A 63 10.34 -7.81 4.36
CA PRO A 63 11.41 -6.99 3.78
C PRO A 63 10.92 -6.10 2.62
N GLY A 64 9.93 -6.55 1.85
CA GLY A 64 9.29 -5.77 0.79
C GLY A 64 8.53 -4.58 1.37
N PHE A 65 7.79 -4.78 2.45
CA PHE A 65 7.15 -3.67 3.17
C PHE A 65 8.15 -2.63 3.67
N GLN A 66 9.26 -3.05 4.28
CA GLN A 66 10.29 -2.13 4.77
C GLN A 66 10.93 -1.32 3.61
N SER A 67 11.22 -1.99 2.49
CA SER A 67 11.76 -1.36 1.29
C SER A 67 10.78 -0.36 0.68
N ALA A 68 9.50 -0.70 0.64
CA ALA A 68 8.44 0.18 0.16
C ALA A 68 8.32 1.44 1.02
N LEU A 69 8.35 1.30 2.36
CA LEU A 69 8.32 2.44 3.27
C LEU A 69 9.54 3.35 3.10
N ALA A 70 10.74 2.77 2.91
CA ALA A 70 11.94 3.54 2.65
C ALA A 70 11.83 4.33 1.33
N ALA A 71 11.29 3.71 0.27
CA ALA A 71 11.03 4.37 -1.01
C ALA A 71 10.00 5.50 -0.86
N CYS A 72 8.88 5.26 -0.17
CA CYS A 72 7.85 6.25 0.12
C CYS A 72 8.42 7.48 0.84
N ARG A 73 9.20 7.26 1.91
CA ARG A 73 9.82 8.35 2.68
C ARG A 73 10.81 9.15 1.83
N ARG A 74 11.67 8.47 1.07
CA ARG A 74 12.70 9.12 0.23
C ARG A 74 12.09 9.94 -0.90
N LEU A 75 11.04 9.43 -1.54
CA LEU A 75 10.46 10.01 -2.75
C LEU A 75 9.21 10.86 -2.47
N ARG A 76 8.76 10.93 -1.21
CA ARG A 76 7.44 11.47 -0.84
C ARG A 76 6.32 10.83 -1.67
N ALA A 77 6.43 9.52 -1.88
CA ALA A 77 5.48 8.74 -2.66
C ALA A 77 4.37 8.14 -1.78
N THR A 78 3.22 7.87 -2.39
CA THR A 78 2.08 7.21 -1.72
C THR A 78 2.24 5.69 -1.80
N LEU A 79 2.09 5.00 -0.68
CA LEU A 79 2.09 3.54 -0.63
C LEU A 79 0.73 2.99 -1.06
N ILE A 80 0.71 2.16 -2.08
CA ILE A 80 -0.50 1.58 -2.67
C ILE A 80 -0.48 0.07 -2.51
N ALA A 81 -1.59 -0.50 -2.06
CA ALA A 81 -1.81 -1.94 -2.11
C ALA A 81 -3.20 -2.24 -2.67
N THR A 82 -3.46 -3.50 -3.04
CA THR A 82 -4.81 -3.92 -3.46
C THR A 82 -5.83 -3.78 -2.35
N ARG A 83 -5.43 -4.09 -1.11
CA ARG A 83 -6.26 -4.06 0.09
C ARG A 83 -5.45 -3.62 1.30
N LEU A 84 -6.12 -3.08 2.32
CA LEU A 84 -5.46 -2.59 3.53
C LEU A 84 -4.72 -3.68 4.30
N ASP A 85 -5.20 -4.94 4.29
CA ASP A 85 -4.55 -6.05 4.99
C ASP A 85 -3.17 -6.43 4.40
N ARG A 86 -2.87 -6.00 3.18
CA ARG A 86 -1.54 -6.10 2.56
C ARG A 86 -0.57 -5.06 3.11
N ILE A 87 -1.07 -3.95 3.64
CA ILE A 87 -0.28 -2.93 4.36
C ILE A 87 -0.15 -3.34 5.82
N THR A 88 -1.26 -3.51 6.54
CA THR A 88 -1.27 -3.99 7.93
C THR A 88 -2.69 -4.39 8.35
N ARG A 89 -2.79 -5.40 9.22
CA ARG A 89 -4.05 -5.77 9.92
C ARG A 89 -4.15 -5.18 11.33
N ARG A 90 -3.09 -4.51 11.80
CA ARG A 90 -3.02 -3.92 13.14
C ARG A 90 -3.32 -2.44 13.07
N ALA A 91 -4.38 -2.01 13.75
CA ALA A 91 -4.78 -0.60 13.84
C ALA A 91 -3.64 0.28 14.37
N HIS A 92 -2.92 -0.17 15.40
CA HIS A 92 -1.74 0.56 15.91
C HIS A 92 -0.67 0.81 14.84
N THR A 93 -0.32 -0.20 14.04
CA THR A 93 0.64 -0.02 12.94
C THR A 93 0.10 0.94 11.88
N LEU A 94 -1.20 0.92 11.60
CA LEU A 94 -1.82 1.86 10.66
C LEU A 94 -1.70 3.30 11.16
N SER A 95 -2.03 3.55 12.44
CA SER A 95 -1.88 4.86 13.08
C SER A 95 -0.45 5.38 13.02
N GLN A 96 0.53 4.54 13.39
CA GLN A 96 1.95 4.92 13.34
C GLN A 96 2.40 5.35 11.95
N LEU A 97 1.98 4.65 10.90
CA LEU A 97 2.33 5.02 9.51
C LEU A 97 1.75 6.38 9.11
N LEU A 98 0.53 6.67 9.55
CA LEU A 98 -0.16 7.93 9.26
C LEU A 98 0.46 9.09 10.06
N GLU A 99 0.87 8.84 11.30
CA GLU A 99 1.63 9.78 12.15
C GLU A 99 3.02 10.07 11.58
N ASP A 100 3.70 9.06 11.03
CA ASP A 100 4.97 9.18 10.30
C ASP A 100 4.85 9.97 8.97
N GLY A 101 3.64 10.40 8.60
CA GLY A 101 3.37 11.15 7.38
C GLY A 101 3.40 10.30 6.10
N VAL A 102 3.31 8.97 6.22
CA VAL A 102 3.23 8.07 5.06
C VAL A 102 1.82 8.14 4.49
N SER A 103 1.70 8.60 3.25
CA SER A 103 0.41 8.57 2.53
C SER A 103 0.09 7.14 2.08
N LEU A 104 -1.09 6.63 2.46
CA LEU A 104 -1.53 5.26 2.18
C LEU A 104 -2.78 5.24 1.29
N ARG A 105 -2.88 4.25 0.40
CA ARG A 105 -4.10 3.97 -0.37
C ARG A 105 -4.30 2.47 -0.59
N ALA A 106 -5.55 2.04 -0.52
CA ALA A 106 -5.96 0.70 -0.91
C ALA A 106 -6.82 0.79 -2.19
N ALA A 107 -6.52 -0.03 -3.19
CA ALA A 107 -7.20 0.02 -4.49
C ALA A 107 -8.65 -0.48 -4.42
N ASP A 108 -8.97 -1.40 -3.49
CA ASP A 108 -10.33 -1.87 -3.19
C ASP A 108 -11.19 -0.82 -2.46
N MET A 109 -10.55 0.18 -1.86
CA MET A 109 -11.20 1.31 -1.20
C MET A 109 -10.77 2.63 -1.86
N PRO A 110 -11.16 2.88 -3.13
CA PRO A 110 -10.68 4.03 -3.88
C PRO A 110 -11.11 5.37 -3.28
N GLY A 111 -12.09 5.41 -2.37
CA GLY A 111 -12.48 6.60 -1.60
C GLY A 111 -11.78 6.78 -0.24
N ALA A 112 -11.05 5.78 0.26
CA ALA A 112 -10.39 5.83 1.56
C ALA A 112 -9.14 6.72 1.50
N ASN A 113 -9.34 8.00 1.82
CA ASN A 113 -8.26 8.97 2.02
C ASN A 113 -7.61 8.82 3.41
N ASP A 114 -6.51 9.54 3.59
CA ASP A 114 -5.74 9.55 4.83
C ASP A 114 -6.63 9.75 6.06
N LEU A 115 -7.56 10.72 5.99
CA LEU A 115 -8.53 10.99 7.05
C LEU A 115 -9.43 9.78 7.35
N MET A 116 -10.00 9.14 6.33
CA MET A 116 -10.83 7.94 6.49
C MET A 116 -10.03 6.80 7.13
N LEU A 117 -8.78 6.61 6.73
CA LEU A 117 -7.89 5.59 7.31
C LEU A 117 -7.56 5.91 8.78
N ARG A 118 -7.38 7.18 9.14
CA ARG A 118 -7.19 7.61 10.54
C ARG A 118 -8.42 7.34 11.39
N ILE A 119 -9.61 7.65 10.87
CA ILE A 119 -10.88 7.37 11.56
C ILE A 119 -11.04 5.86 11.76
N TYR A 120 -10.81 5.06 10.70
CA TYR A 120 -10.86 3.61 10.80
C TYR A 120 -9.88 3.06 11.85
N ALA A 121 -8.65 3.58 11.87
CA ALA A 121 -7.64 3.17 12.85
C ALA A 121 -8.07 3.50 14.30
N ALA A 122 -8.65 4.68 14.52
CA ALA A 122 -9.14 5.11 15.83
C ALA A 122 -10.33 4.25 16.30
N MET A 123 -11.29 3.97 15.41
CA MET A 123 -12.43 3.10 15.72
C MET A 123 -11.98 1.68 16.10
N ALA A 124 -11.08 1.09 15.31
CA ALA A 124 -10.57 -0.25 15.55
C ALA A 124 -9.73 -0.39 16.84
N GLN A 125 -9.19 0.73 17.38
CA GLN A 125 -8.54 0.77 18.70
C GLN A 125 -9.57 0.80 19.83
N ASN A 126 -10.64 1.59 19.67
CA ASN A 126 -11.71 1.71 20.65
C ASN A 126 -12.48 0.40 20.85
N GLU A 127 -12.73 -0.37 19.79
CA GLU A 127 -13.43 -1.67 19.85
C GLU A 127 -12.63 -2.77 20.58
N ARG A 128 -11.35 -2.55 20.85
CA ARG A 128 -10.47 -3.50 21.58
C ARG A 128 -10.22 -3.09 23.03
N SER A 129 -10.80 -1.97 23.46
CA SER A 129 -10.65 -1.40 24.81
C SER A 129 -11.79 -1.83 25.73
#